data_AF-I7M1J3-F1
#
_entry.id   AF-I7M1J3-F1
#
_cell.length_a   1.000
_cell.length_b   1.000
_cell.length_c   1.000
_cell.angle_alpha   90.00
_cell.angle_beta   90.00
_cell.angle_gamma   90.00
#
_symmetry.space_group_name_H-M   'P 1'
#
loop_
_entity.id
_entity.type
_entity.pdbx_description
1 polymer ?
#
loop_
_entity_poly.entity_id
_entity_poly.type
_entity_poly.pdbx_seq_one_letter_code
_entity_poly.pdbx_strand_id
1 'polypeptide(L)'
;MTKKAFLLIIAAFMINKTLAFLTNDNANFQESSKFKLPLTKVTPLNKKASAQREQQKQKMNNSYKDLQSNTNIAPLVNLGDSLYYITLELGSNKQKLNFQIDTGSSLLWVDTTLCEKGKCNHCEKYDFKSSTTSYYSNQNINYTYVSGQLQCYLGSDFVGISQQNQQVNTTLCYAYQEQVFSNMNQEISGIIGLNNGDSYTNLIDSLYQAGEISSNRYALSLQHFYTNKDSYLYIADAIPESISSQTTWINVSQKNRWTLKCIGVYLNDTEDITSTISSYQDVLFDSGTTLTYLTKDLYNRIVKDLENICTIIDDTRIACPCFSPQLPTYTFYFQGVKFNFTSKHYLINQEYNFAFCQLGIYYIDSFKQMIFGDTVLVTIPISFDKQENQIGLASLPQIENIKSNGYSITIICLASLSAIVLLALIVFQLKVKKAMKNADQITDPLLSNTSSANNSNKNNQNKPGLPTNRSDVDKSVYE
;
A
#
# COMPACT_ATOMS: atom_id res chain seq x y z
N MET A 1 14.11 -47.98 11.81
CA MET A 1 14.92 -47.35 10.74
C MET A 1 16.20 -46.79 11.33
N THR A 2 17.36 -47.24 10.86
CA THR A 2 18.68 -46.77 11.32
C THR A 2 18.93 -45.33 10.84
N LYS A 3 19.67 -44.50 11.61
CA LYS A 3 20.02 -43.10 11.26
C LYS A 3 20.55 -42.94 9.82
N LYS A 4 21.23 -43.95 9.26
CA LYS A 4 21.66 -43.99 7.85
C LYS A 4 20.51 -43.98 6.84
N ALA A 5 19.40 -44.64 7.12
CA ALA A 5 18.23 -44.68 6.25
C ALA A 5 17.49 -43.32 6.23
N PHE A 6 17.46 -42.61 7.37
CA PHE A 6 16.85 -41.29 7.46
C PHE A 6 17.66 -40.23 6.69
N LEU A 7 19.00 -40.29 6.77
CA LEU A 7 19.89 -39.43 5.98
C LEU A 7 19.80 -39.67 4.47
N LEU A 8 19.63 -40.93 4.05
CA LEU A 8 19.41 -41.27 2.64
C LEU A 8 18.07 -40.77 2.10
N ILE A 9 17.00 -40.79 2.90
CA ILE A 9 15.70 -40.24 2.53
C ILE A 9 15.76 -38.71 2.38
N ILE A 10 16.44 -38.02 3.30
CA ILE A 10 16.64 -36.56 3.21
C ILE A 10 17.50 -36.21 1.99
N ALA A 11 18.59 -36.95 1.74
CA ALA A 11 19.43 -36.73 0.57
C ALA A 11 18.65 -36.96 -0.74
N ALA A 12 17.81 -38.00 -0.81
CA ALA A 12 16.95 -38.26 -1.96
C ALA A 12 15.89 -37.16 -2.16
N PHE A 13 15.32 -36.62 -1.07
CA PHE A 13 14.38 -35.51 -1.14
C PHE A 13 15.04 -34.20 -1.61
N MET A 14 16.27 -33.95 -1.18
CA MET A 14 17.06 -32.80 -1.61
C MET A 14 17.50 -32.94 -3.07
N ILE A 15 17.90 -34.13 -3.51
CA ILE A 15 18.26 -34.39 -4.91
C ILE A 15 17.03 -34.25 -5.83
N ASN A 16 15.85 -34.72 -5.43
CA ASN A 16 14.61 -34.51 -6.20
C ASN A 16 14.20 -33.03 -6.28
N LYS A 17 14.39 -32.25 -5.20
CA LYS A 17 14.18 -30.80 -5.24
C LYS A 17 15.19 -30.08 -6.13
N THR A 18 16.43 -30.58 -6.18
CA THR A 18 17.49 -30.00 -7.02
C THR A 18 17.30 -30.38 -8.50
N LEU A 19 16.81 -31.58 -8.81
CA LEU A 19 16.46 -31.99 -10.17
C LEU A 19 15.23 -31.26 -10.70
N ALA A 20 14.22 -30.99 -9.86
CA ALA A 20 13.07 -30.16 -10.22
C ALA A 20 13.46 -28.69 -10.52
N PHE A 21 14.59 -28.22 -9.96
CA PHE A 21 15.17 -26.91 -10.30
C PHE A 21 15.99 -26.93 -11.60
N LEU A 22 16.39 -28.11 -12.09
CA LEU A 22 17.21 -28.27 -13.30
C LEU A 22 16.40 -28.68 -14.54
N THR A 23 15.11 -28.97 -14.40
CA THR A 23 14.17 -29.14 -15.51
C THR A 23 13.27 -27.92 -15.69
N ASN A 24 13.77 -26.72 -15.34
CA ASN A 24 13.14 -25.50 -15.78
C ASN A 24 13.50 -25.36 -17.26
N ASP A 25 12.58 -25.76 -18.13
CA ASP A 25 12.61 -25.41 -19.53
C ASP A 25 12.93 -23.91 -19.62
N ASN A 26 14.04 -23.59 -20.30
CA ASN A 26 14.32 -22.26 -20.82
C ASN A 26 13.29 -21.94 -21.92
N ALA A 27 12.02 -21.90 -21.57
CA ALA A 27 11.08 -21.05 -22.27
C ALA A 27 11.57 -19.62 -21.98
N ASN A 28 12.26 -19.03 -22.95
CA ASN A 28 12.36 -17.58 -23.05
C ASN A 28 10.93 -17.03 -22.98
N PHE A 29 10.48 -16.68 -21.78
CA PHE A 29 9.24 -15.95 -21.59
C PHE A 29 9.56 -14.54 -22.08
N GLN A 30 9.42 -14.31 -23.39
CA GLN A 30 9.34 -12.96 -23.88
C GLN A 30 8.15 -12.31 -23.19
N GLU A 31 8.37 -11.15 -22.55
CA GLU A 31 7.30 -10.32 -22.03
C GLU A 31 6.21 -10.21 -23.10
N SER A 32 5.02 -10.74 -22.80
CA SER A 32 3.93 -10.75 -23.75
C SER A 32 3.38 -9.34 -23.88
N SER A 33 3.65 -8.67 -25.00
CA SER A 33 3.08 -7.36 -25.29
C SER A 33 1.55 -7.39 -25.47
N LYS A 34 0.94 -8.59 -25.56
CA LYS A 34 -0.50 -8.80 -25.83
C LYS A 34 -1.40 -8.02 -24.87
N PHE A 35 -1.05 -7.96 -23.59
CA PHE A 35 -1.84 -7.29 -22.54
C PHE A 35 -1.11 -6.13 -21.87
N LYS A 36 -0.18 -5.49 -22.60
CA LYS A 36 0.32 -4.16 -22.27
C LYS A 36 -0.60 -3.14 -22.91
N LEU A 37 -1.49 -2.56 -22.13
CA LEU A 37 -2.57 -1.71 -22.62
C LEU A 37 -2.27 -0.24 -22.32
N PRO A 38 -2.12 0.63 -23.35
CA PRO A 38 -1.96 2.05 -23.12
C PRO A 38 -3.24 2.63 -22.52
N LEU A 39 -3.08 3.51 -21.55
CA LEU A 39 -4.16 4.27 -20.94
C LEU A 39 -4.07 5.71 -21.40
N THR A 40 -5.21 6.24 -21.82
CA THR A 40 -5.32 7.66 -22.16
C THR A 40 -5.77 8.42 -20.93
N LYS A 41 -5.07 9.50 -20.63
CA LYS A 41 -5.50 10.44 -19.58
C LYS A 41 -6.48 11.43 -20.18
N VAL A 42 -7.58 11.66 -19.49
CA VAL A 42 -8.50 12.73 -19.89
C VAL A 42 -7.74 14.06 -19.80
N THR A 43 -7.79 14.88 -20.85
CA THR A 43 -7.17 16.21 -20.84
C THR A 43 -8.24 17.25 -20.51
N PRO A 44 -7.97 18.25 -19.65
CA PRO A 44 -8.92 19.33 -19.41
C PRO A 44 -9.30 20.00 -20.74
N LEU A 45 -10.59 20.00 -21.08
CA LEU A 45 -11.08 20.65 -22.30
C LEU A 45 -10.69 22.13 -22.34
N ASN A 46 -10.17 22.59 -23.48
CA ASN A 46 -9.73 23.96 -23.76
C ASN A 46 -10.70 25.06 -23.24
N LYS A 47 -10.10 26.20 -22.82
CA LYS A 47 -10.62 27.47 -22.23
C LYS A 47 -12.08 27.91 -22.42
N LYS A 48 -12.84 27.41 -23.40
CA LYS A 48 -14.27 27.72 -23.58
C LYS A 48 -15.19 26.85 -22.71
N ALA A 49 -14.79 25.62 -22.37
CA ALA A 49 -15.59 24.71 -21.55
C ALA A 49 -15.49 25.00 -20.05
N SER A 50 -14.38 25.59 -19.58
CA SER A 50 -14.16 25.92 -18.16
C SER A 50 -15.12 26.99 -17.65
N ALA A 51 -15.42 28.03 -18.45
CA ALA A 51 -16.38 29.09 -18.09
C ALA A 51 -17.83 28.58 -18.01
N GLN A 52 -18.20 27.65 -18.89
CA GLN A 52 -19.51 26.97 -18.85
C GLN A 52 -19.59 25.99 -17.65
N ARG A 53 -18.49 25.28 -17.35
CA ARG A 53 -18.36 24.46 -16.13
C ARG A 53 -18.39 25.31 -14.85
N GLU A 54 -17.84 26.53 -14.83
CA GLU A 54 -17.94 27.43 -13.67
C GLU A 54 -19.38 27.90 -13.43
N GLN A 55 -20.11 28.25 -14.49
CA GLN A 55 -21.54 28.57 -14.38
C GLN A 55 -22.39 27.34 -13.99
N GLN A 56 -22.05 26.15 -14.46
CA GLN A 56 -22.70 24.91 -14.01
C GLN A 56 -22.32 24.55 -12.57
N LYS A 57 -21.07 24.72 -12.15
CA LYS A 57 -20.60 24.58 -10.75
C LYS A 57 -21.35 25.51 -9.81
N GLN A 58 -21.58 26.76 -10.21
CA GLN A 58 -22.37 27.71 -9.40
C GLN A 58 -23.85 27.31 -9.30
N LYS A 59 -24.46 26.81 -10.38
CA LYS A 59 -25.83 26.29 -10.36
C LYS A 59 -25.95 25.00 -9.54
N MET A 60 -24.95 24.12 -9.61
CA MET A 60 -24.90 22.87 -8.85
C MET A 60 -24.60 23.10 -7.37
N ASN A 61 -23.76 24.07 -6.98
CA ASN A 61 -23.54 24.43 -5.58
C ASN A 61 -24.84 24.84 -4.87
N ASN A 62 -25.78 25.45 -5.59
CA ASN A 62 -27.11 25.76 -5.05
C ASN A 62 -27.96 24.47 -4.90
N SER A 63 -27.86 23.53 -5.83
CA SER A 63 -28.56 22.23 -5.74
C SER A 63 -27.95 21.27 -4.70
N TYR A 64 -26.63 21.35 -4.45
CA TYR A 64 -25.93 20.56 -3.42
C TYR A 64 -26.23 21.08 -2.01
N LYS A 65 -26.45 22.40 -1.84
CA LYS A 65 -26.93 22.96 -0.58
C LYS A 65 -28.29 22.41 -0.17
N ASP A 66 -29.18 22.12 -1.12
CA ASP A 66 -30.49 21.53 -0.82
C ASP A 66 -30.38 20.04 -0.41
N LEU A 67 -29.40 19.30 -0.94
CA LEU A 67 -29.13 17.89 -0.58
C LEU A 67 -28.33 17.73 0.73
N GLN A 68 -27.55 18.74 1.12
CA GLN A 68 -26.84 18.78 2.41
C GLN A 68 -27.77 18.88 3.62
N SER A 69 -29.05 19.22 3.42
CA SER A 69 -30.03 19.28 4.51
C SER A 69 -30.31 17.92 5.18
N ASN A 70 -29.94 16.80 4.55
CA ASN A 70 -30.21 15.45 5.08
C ASN A 70 -29.02 14.48 5.13
N THR A 71 -27.82 14.81 4.63
CA THR A 71 -26.63 13.96 4.79
C THR A 71 -25.33 14.78 4.82
N ASN A 72 -24.52 14.61 5.87
CA ASN A 72 -23.17 15.21 6.01
C ASN A 72 -22.15 14.50 5.09
N ILE A 73 -22.35 14.53 3.77
CA ILE A 73 -21.46 13.91 2.78
C ILE A 73 -20.70 15.01 2.06
N ALA A 74 -19.37 15.02 2.19
CA ALA A 74 -18.51 15.84 1.34
C ALA A 74 -18.37 15.14 -0.03
N PRO A 75 -18.71 15.79 -1.16
CA PRO A 75 -18.67 15.13 -2.47
C PRO A 75 -17.22 14.79 -2.86
N LEU A 76 -17.01 13.67 -3.57
CA LEU A 76 -15.73 13.45 -4.26
C LEU A 76 -15.59 14.54 -5.33
N VAL A 77 -14.57 15.38 -5.17
CA VAL A 77 -14.27 16.49 -6.05
C VAL A 77 -13.35 15.97 -7.15
N ASN A 78 -13.90 15.77 -8.33
CA ASN A 78 -13.11 15.62 -9.55
C ASN A 78 -12.62 17.02 -9.96
N LEU A 79 -11.33 17.31 -9.75
CA LEU A 79 -10.70 18.57 -10.16
C LEU A 79 -10.40 18.57 -11.67
N GLY A 80 -11.46 18.42 -12.49
CA GLY A 80 -11.41 18.63 -13.92
C GLY A 80 -10.52 17.64 -14.67
N ASP A 81 -11.02 16.43 -14.86
CA ASP A 81 -10.57 15.52 -15.92
C ASP A 81 -9.23 14.80 -15.62
N SER A 82 -8.97 14.34 -14.39
CA SER A 82 -7.70 13.66 -14.05
C SER A 82 -7.66 12.13 -14.19
N LEU A 83 -8.77 11.50 -14.54
CA LEU A 83 -8.93 10.04 -14.56
C LEU A 83 -8.35 9.41 -15.84
N TYR A 84 -8.07 8.12 -15.79
CA TYR A 84 -7.51 7.35 -16.90
C TYR A 84 -8.58 6.47 -17.53
N TYR A 85 -8.59 6.40 -18.85
CA TYR A 85 -9.49 5.53 -19.59
C TYR A 85 -8.74 4.65 -20.58
N ILE A 86 -9.43 3.59 -21.01
CA ILE A 86 -9.01 2.69 -22.06
C ILE A 86 -10.14 2.55 -23.07
N THR A 87 -9.80 2.41 -24.35
CA THR A 87 -10.78 2.07 -25.39
C THR A 87 -10.93 0.56 -25.48
N LEU A 88 -12.16 0.07 -25.35
CA LEU A 88 -12.52 -1.34 -25.53
C LEU A 88 -13.40 -1.51 -26.76
N GLU A 89 -13.39 -2.72 -27.34
CA GLU A 89 -14.29 -3.12 -28.42
C GLU A 89 -15.40 -4.03 -27.86
N LEU A 90 -16.66 -3.59 -27.90
CA LEU A 90 -17.78 -4.38 -27.40
C LEU A 90 -18.56 -5.03 -28.55
N GLY A 91 -19.00 -6.26 -28.32
CA GLY A 91 -19.91 -6.98 -29.21
C GLY A 91 -19.27 -7.60 -30.44
N SER A 92 -20.06 -8.37 -31.19
CA SER A 92 -19.64 -8.94 -32.47
C SER A 92 -19.41 -7.88 -33.56
N ASN A 93 -19.98 -6.69 -33.39
CA ASN A 93 -19.77 -5.50 -34.20
C ASN A 93 -18.52 -4.70 -33.81
N LYS A 94 -17.84 -5.04 -32.70
CA LYS A 94 -16.62 -4.38 -32.21
C LYS A 94 -16.78 -2.87 -32.03
N GLN A 95 -17.90 -2.44 -31.43
CA GLN A 95 -18.14 -1.02 -31.16
C GLN A 95 -17.08 -0.51 -30.17
N LYS A 96 -16.32 0.52 -30.59
CA LYS A 96 -15.26 1.12 -29.77
C LYS A 96 -15.85 2.12 -28.79
N LEU A 97 -15.57 1.94 -27.52
CA LEU A 97 -16.07 2.80 -26.44
C LEU A 97 -14.97 3.02 -25.40
N ASN A 98 -14.96 4.19 -24.78
CA ASN A 98 -13.96 4.52 -23.77
C ASN A 98 -14.50 4.23 -22.38
N PHE A 99 -13.67 3.64 -21.53
CA PHE A 99 -14.04 3.29 -20.17
C PHE A 99 -13.00 3.78 -19.19
N GLN A 100 -13.46 4.46 -18.14
CA GLN A 100 -12.60 4.79 -17.01
C GLN A 100 -12.19 3.50 -16.28
N ILE A 101 -10.93 3.41 -15.87
CA ILE A 101 -10.46 2.32 -15.00
C ILE A 101 -10.71 2.67 -13.53
N ASP A 102 -11.30 1.76 -12.77
CA ASP A 102 -11.71 2.00 -11.39
C ASP A 102 -11.39 0.79 -10.50
N THR A 103 -10.30 0.88 -9.73
CA THR A 103 -9.93 -0.15 -8.75
C THR A 103 -10.80 -0.12 -7.47
N GLY A 104 -11.63 0.91 -7.28
CA GLY A 104 -12.59 1.04 -6.18
C GLY A 104 -13.93 0.32 -6.40
N SER A 105 -14.25 -0.08 -7.64
CA SER A 105 -15.50 -0.78 -8.01
C SER A 105 -15.26 -2.12 -8.72
N SER A 106 -16.33 -2.90 -8.95
CA SER A 106 -16.25 -4.28 -9.48
C SER A 106 -16.88 -4.45 -10.86
N LEU A 107 -17.72 -3.50 -11.28
CA LEU A 107 -18.65 -3.70 -12.38
C LEU A 107 -18.11 -3.06 -13.65
N LEU A 108 -18.11 -3.82 -14.75
CA LEU A 108 -18.00 -3.25 -16.09
C LEU A 108 -19.39 -2.78 -16.53
N TRP A 109 -19.60 -1.46 -16.54
CA TRP A 109 -20.86 -0.87 -16.99
C TRP A 109 -20.64 0.07 -18.15
N VAL A 110 -21.68 0.18 -18.98
CA VAL A 110 -21.67 0.98 -20.20
C VAL A 110 -23.02 1.65 -20.40
N ASP A 111 -23.01 2.91 -20.80
CA ASP A 111 -24.20 3.60 -21.28
C ASP A 111 -24.75 2.93 -22.54
N THR A 112 -26.06 2.71 -22.58
CA THR A 112 -26.68 1.99 -23.70
C THR A 112 -27.77 2.81 -24.39
N THR A 113 -28.22 2.30 -25.54
CA THR A 113 -29.38 2.81 -26.27
C THR A 113 -30.70 2.73 -25.46
N LEU A 114 -30.73 2.06 -24.30
CA LEU A 114 -31.86 2.11 -23.36
C LEU A 114 -31.95 3.44 -22.62
N CYS A 115 -30.84 4.17 -22.51
CA CYS A 115 -30.81 5.39 -21.74
C CYS A 115 -31.47 6.54 -22.49
N GLU A 116 -32.54 7.10 -21.91
CA GLU A 116 -33.25 8.25 -22.50
C GLU A 116 -32.42 9.54 -22.42
N LYS A 117 -32.83 10.55 -23.20
CA LYS A 117 -32.15 11.86 -23.22
C LYS A 117 -32.20 12.50 -21.83
N GLY A 118 -31.04 12.90 -21.30
CA GLY A 118 -30.93 13.53 -19.98
C GLY A 118 -30.96 12.55 -18.80
N LYS A 119 -30.98 11.23 -19.06
CA LYS A 119 -30.85 10.19 -18.02
C LYS A 119 -29.44 9.62 -17.90
N CYS A 120 -28.60 9.81 -18.92
CA CYS A 120 -27.17 9.48 -18.90
C CYS A 120 -26.39 10.69 -19.43
N ASN A 121 -25.17 10.85 -18.94
CA ASN A 121 -24.39 12.07 -19.16
C ASN A 121 -23.38 11.95 -20.31
N HIS A 122 -23.24 10.77 -20.91
CA HIS A 122 -22.15 10.49 -21.84
C HIS A 122 -22.58 10.41 -23.30
N CYS A 123 -21.64 10.71 -24.20
CA CYS A 123 -21.95 10.95 -25.60
C CYS A 123 -22.11 9.68 -26.43
N GLU A 124 -21.28 8.64 -26.22
CA GLU A 124 -21.33 7.42 -27.02
C GLU A 124 -21.95 6.26 -26.23
N LYS A 125 -23.01 5.68 -26.79
CA LYS A 125 -23.82 4.62 -26.19
C LYS A 125 -23.58 3.30 -26.90
N TYR A 126 -23.48 2.22 -26.14
CA TYR A 126 -23.43 0.88 -26.68
C TYR A 126 -24.79 0.48 -27.27
N ASP A 127 -24.80 0.12 -28.57
CA ASP A 127 -25.97 -0.48 -29.22
C ASP A 127 -25.89 -2.00 -29.18
N PHE A 128 -26.18 -2.56 -28.01
CA PHE A 128 -26.15 -4.00 -27.77
C PHE A 128 -27.04 -4.79 -28.75
N LYS A 129 -28.13 -4.21 -29.26
CA LYS A 129 -29.02 -4.88 -30.23
C LYS A 129 -28.35 -5.14 -31.58
N SER A 130 -27.32 -4.37 -31.92
CA SER A 130 -26.53 -4.57 -33.14
C SER A 130 -25.47 -5.67 -33.01
N SER A 131 -25.20 -6.12 -31.77
CA SER A 131 -24.31 -7.25 -31.50
C SER A 131 -25.08 -8.56 -31.45
N THR A 132 -24.74 -9.46 -32.37
CA THR A 132 -25.31 -10.82 -32.45
C THR A 132 -24.86 -11.73 -31.29
N THR A 133 -23.87 -11.32 -30.52
CA THR A 133 -23.36 -12.05 -29.35
C THR A 133 -23.84 -11.46 -28.02
N SER A 134 -24.59 -10.36 -28.07
CA SER A 134 -25.14 -9.76 -26.86
C SER A 134 -26.16 -10.68 -26.19
N TYR A 135 -26.06 -10.76 -24.87
CA TYR A 135 -27.05 -11.36 -24.01
C TYR A 135 -27.55 -10.30 -23.03
N TYR A 136 -28.85 -10.05 -23.06
CA TYR A 136 -29.52 -9.11 -22.18
C TYR A 136 -30.42 -9.85 -21.20
N SER A 137 -30.23 -9.63 -19.89
CA SER A 137 -31.09 -10.16 -18.82
C SER A 137 -32.02 -9.07 -18.29
N ASN A 138 -33.21 -9.47 -17.83
CA ASN A 138 -34.14 -8.55 -17.14
C ASN A 138 -33.75 -8.31 -15.67
N GLN A 139 -32.59 -8.80 -15.22
CA GLN A 139 -32.09 -8.56 -13.89
C GLN A 139 -31.60 -7.11 -13.75
N ASN A 140 -32.38 -6.29 -13.07
CA ASN A 140 -32.06 -4.91 -12.76
C ASN A 140 -31.20 -4.83 -11.49
N ILE A 141 -30.15 -4.00 -11.52
CA ILE A 141 -29.36 -3.64 -10.34
C ILE A 141 -29.30 -2.12 -10.16
N ASN A 142 -29.36 -1.69 -8.91
CA ASN A 142 -29.04 -0.32 -8.50
C ASN A 142 -27.69 -0.35 -7.78
N TYR A 143 -26.71 0.36 -8.32
CA TYR A 143 -25.34 0.38 -7.84
C TYR A 143 -24.96 1.81 -7.41
N THR A 144 -24.55 1.95 -6.16
CA THR A 144 -24.20 3.25 -5.58
C THR A 144 -22.69 3.43 -5.54
N TYR A 145 -22.20 4.39 -6.33
CA TYR A 145 -20.88 4.96 -6.21
C TYR A 145 -20.89 6.09 -5.19
N VAL A 146 -19.71 6.51 -4.74
CA VAL A 146 -19.59 7.74 -3.93
C VAL A 146 -19.97 8.97 -4.75
N SER A 147 -19.71 8.94 -6.05
CA SER A 147 -20.00 10.03 -6.99
C SER A 147 -21.44 10.03 -7.52
N GLY A 148 -22.21 8.95 -7.34
CA GLY A 148 -23.54 8.87 -7.91
C GLY A 148 -24.19 7.48 -7.86
N GLN A 149 -25.36 7.38 -8.49
CA GLN A 149 -26.12 6.13 -8.57
C GLN A 149 -26.29 5.69 -10.01
N LEU A 150 -26.10 4.40 -10.24
CA LEU A 150 -26.22 3.75 -11.53
C LEU A 150 -27.37 2.74 -11.46
N GLN A 151 -28.28 2.81 -12.44
CA GLN A 151 -29.25 1.75 -12.67
C GLN A 151 -28.99 1.10 -14.03
N CYS A 152 -28.95 -0.23 -14.01
CA CYS A 152 -28.68 -0.99 -15.22
C CYS A 152 -29.31 -2.37 -15.18
N TYR A 153 -29.34 -2.99 -16.36
CA TYR A 153 -29.66 -4.40 -16.53
C TYR A 153 -28.38 -5.21 -16.70
N LEU A 154 -28.29 -6.34 -16.02
CA LEU A 154 -27.18 -7.26 -16.25
C LEU A 154 -27.30 -7.94 -17.61
N GLY A 155 -26.16 -8.29 -18.16
CA GLY A 155 -26.04 -9.05 -19.39
C GLY A 155 -24.61 -9.50 -19.61
N SER A 156 -24.30 -9.88 -20.83
CA SER A 156 -22.93 -10.20 -21.23
C SER A 156 -22.73 -9.98 -22.71
N ASP A 157 -21.52 -9.65 -23.09
CA ASP A 157 -21.09 -9.67 -24.48
C ASP A 157 -19.58 -9.89 -24.55
N PHE A 158 -19.07 -10.10 -25.76
CA PHE A 158 -17.63 -10.13 -26.02
C PHE A 158 -17.01 -8.74 -25.85
N VAL A 159 -15.97 -8.68 -25.04
CA VAL A 159 -15.16 -7.49 -24.79
C VAL A 159 -13.76 -7.72 -25.33
N GLY A 160 -13.34 -6.88 -26.28
CA GLY A 160 -12.02 -6.85 -26.87
C GLY A 160 -11.10 -5.90 -26.10
N ILE A 161 -9.95 -6.41 -25.65
CA ILE A 161 -9.04 -5.69 -24.74
C ILE A 161 -7.63 -5.48 -25.31
N SER A 162 -7.27 -6.06 -26.45
CA SER A 162 -5.89 -6.09 -26.95
C SER A 162 -5.74 -5.55 -28.37
N GLN A 163 -4.53 -5.12 -28.71
CA GLN A 163 -4.12 -4.76 -30.07
C GLN A 163 -4.19 -5.97 -31.05
N GLN A 164 -4.45 -7.18 -30.54
CA GLN A 164 -4.42 -8.44 -31.29
C GLN A 164 -5.81 -9.08 -31.47
N ASN A 165 -6.89 -8.31 -31.34
CA ASN A 165 -8.28 -8.78 -31.53
C ASN A 165 -8.75 -9.86 -30.53
N GLN A 166 -8.07 -10.06 -29.40
CA GLN A 166 -8.57 -10.98 -28.36
C GLN A 166 -9.86 -10.43 -27.76
N GLN A 167 -10.92 -11.23 -27.81
CA GLN A 167 -12.20 -10.95 -27.15
C GLN A 167 -12.49 -12.00 -26.08
N VAL A 168 -13.15 -11.60 -25.00
CA VAL A 168 -13.61 -12.50 -23.94
C VAL A 168 -15.05 -12.16 -23.55
N ASN A 169 -15.90 -13.17 -23.39
CA ASN A 169 -17.26 -12.97 -22.94
C ASN A 169 -17.25 -12.48 -21.49
N THR A 170 -17.80 -11.30 -21.24
CA THR A 170 -17.72 -10.62 -19.94
C THR A 170 -19.09 -10.14 -19.51
N THR A 171 -19.37 -10.21 -18.20
CA THR A 171 -20.58 -9.62 -17.63
C THR A 171 -20.58 -8.11 -17.83
N LEU A 172 -21.68 -7.59 -18.37
CA LEU A 172 -21.90 -6.16 -18.59
C LEU A 172 -23.10 -5.69 -17.77
N CYS A 173 -23.02 -4.44 -17.34
CA CYS A 173 -24.14 -3.69 -16.80
C CYS A 173 -24.57 -2.66 -17.85
N TYR A 174 -25.70 -2.91 -18.50
CA TYR A 174 -26.30 -2.08 -19.52
C TYR A 174 -27.04 -0.91 -18.88
N ALA A 175 -26.34 0.20 -18.71
CA ALA A 175 -26.87 1.37 -18.03
C ALA A 175 -28.01 2.00 -18.82
N TYR A 176 -29.08 2.31 -18.10
CA TYR A 176 -30.25 3.03 -18.63
C TYR A 176 -30.55 4.32 -17.84
N GLN A 177 -29.94 4.50 -16.67
CA GLN A 177 -30.05 5.72 -15.89
C GLN A 177 -28.83 5.92 -14.99
N GLU A 178 -28.34 7.16 -15.01
CA GLU A 178 -27.27 7.68 -14.17
C GLU A 178 -27.78 8.88 -13.37
N GLN A 179 -27.38 8.96 -12.11
CA GLN A 179 -27.63 10.12 -11.27
C GLN A 179 -26.32 10.61 -10.67
N VAL A 180 -26.09 11.93 -10.70
CA VAL A 180 -25.00 12.64 -10.01
C VAL A 180 -23.59 12.45 -10.62
N PHE A 181 -23.40 11.64 -11.67
CA PHE A 181 -22.15 11.53 -12.44
C PHE A 181 -21.76 12.78 -13.27
N SER A 182 -22.28 13.97 -12.96
CA SER A 182 -22.25 15.17 -13.80
C SER A 182 -20.86 15.77 -14.10
N ASN A 183 -19.79 15.18 -13.56
CA ASN A 183 -18.39 15.60 -13.77
C ASN A 183 -17.55 14.59 -14.56
N MET A 184 -18.12 13.47 -15.02
CA MET A 184 -17.42 12.56 -15.93
C MET A 184 -17.18 13.23 -17.29
N ASN A 185 -16.06 12.93 -17.93
CA ASN A 185 -15.79 13.47 -19.27
C ASN A 185 -16.80 12.88 -20.27
N GLN A 186 -17.30 13.72 -21.17
CA GLN A 186 -18.25 13.36 -22.24
C GLN A 186 -17.73 12.26 -23.18
N GLU A 187 -16.41 12.05 -23.23
CA GLU A 187 -15.75 11.01 -24.02
C GLU A 187 -15.79 9.61 -23.37
N ILE A 188 -16.13 9.49 -22.08
CA ILE A 188 -16.18 8.22 -21.36
C ILE A 188 -17.59 7.64 -21.49
N SER A 189 -17.73 6.38 -21.90
CA SER A 189 -19.02 5.69 -22.06
C SER A 189 -19.39 4.78 -20.88
N GLY A 190 -18.49 4.63 -19.91
CA GLY A 190 -18.69 3.71 -18.79
C GLY A 190 -17.45 3.55 -17.90
N ILE A 191 -17.49 2.58 -17.00
CA ILE A 191 -16.39 2.26 -16.07
C ILE A 191 -16.07 0.76 -16.13
N ILE A 192 -14.77 0.44 -16.04
CA ILE A 192 -14.25 -0.90 -15.77
C ILE A 192 -13.92 -0.98 -14.27
N GLY A 193 -14.77 -1.64 -13.50
CA GLY A 193 -14.43 -2.01 -12.13
C GLY A 193 -13.36 -3.10 -12.07
N LEU A 194 -12.31 -2.88 -11.29
CA LEU A 194 -11.12 -3.75 -11.18
C LEU A 194 -10.83 -4.20 -9.75
N ASN A 195 -11.78 -4.07 -8.82
CA ASN A 195 -11.56 -4.52 -7.44
C ASN A 195 -11.44 -6.06 -7.32
N ASN A 196 -11.00 -6.53 -6.16
CA ASN A 196 -10.90 -7.94 -5.78
C ASN A 196 -12.23 -8.53 -5.26
N GLY A 197 -13.37 -7.93 -5.59
CA GLY A 197 -14.67 -8.45 -5.18
C GLY A 197 -15.13 -9.66 -5.99
N ASP A 198 -15.96 -10.50 -5.36
CA ASP A 198 -16.56 -11.69 -5.98
C ASP A 198 -18.03 -11.46 -6.39
N SER A 199 -18.56 -10.25 -6.20
CA SER A 199 -19.97 -9.93 -6.49
C SER A 199 -20.29 -9.97 -7.99
N TYR A 200 -19.32 -9.61 -8.82
CA TYR A 200 -19.41 -9.63 -10.27
C TYR A 200 -18.08 -10.10 -10.84
N THR A 201 -18.11 -10.95 -11.88
CA THR A 201 -16.91 -11.33 -12.64
C THR A 201 -16.45 -10.11 -13.44
N ASN A 202 -15.33 -9.52 -13.03
CA ASN A 202 -14.78 -8.37 -13.75
C ASN A 202 -14.01 -8.83 -15.00
N LEU A 203 -13.54 -7.88 -15.79
CA LEU A 203 -12.90 -8.17 -17.07
C LEU A 203 -11.59 -8.98 -16.95
N ILE A 204 -10.80 -8.75 -15.89
CA ILE A 204 -9.58 -9.52 -15.63
C ILE A 204 -9.92 -10.94 -15.17
N ASP A 205 -10.98 -11.08 -14.36
CA ASP A 205 -11.51 -12.39 -13.99
C ASP A 205 -11.95 -13.19 -15.21
N SER A 206 -12.68 -12.55 -16.15
CA SER A 206 -13.13 -13.20 -17.39
C SER A 206 -11.95 -13.69 -18.22
N LEU A 207 -10.90 -12.87 -18.39
CA LEU A 207 -9.67 -13.28 -19.09
C LEU A 207 -9.02 -14.49 -18.42
N TYR A 208 -8.90 -14.47 -17.10
CA TYR A 208 -8.29 -15.55 -16.35
C TYR A 208 -9.13 -16.85 -16.44
N GLN A 209 -10.45 -16.75 -16.25
CA GLN A 209 -11.36 -17.90 -16.35
C GLN A 209 -11.41 -18.50 -17.76
N ALA A 210 -11.23 -17.68 -18.79
CA ALA A 210 -11.12 -18.13 -20.18
C ALA A 210 -9.75 -18.76 -20.51
N GLY A 211 -8.77 -18.72 -19.60
CA GLY A 211 -7.42 -19.21 -19.84
C GLY A 211 -6.59 -18.31 -20.75
N GLU A 212 -6.99 -17.05 -20.93
CA GLU A 212 -6.32 -16.08 -21.80
C GLU A 212 -5.10 -15.43 -21.15
N ILE A 213 -5.02 -15.47 -19.82
CA ILE A 213 -3.91 -14.95 -19.02
C ILE A 213 -3.46 -15.99 -18.00
N SER A 214 -2.16 -16.01 -17.69
CA SER A 214 -1.53 -17.00 -16.79
C SER A 214 -1.90 -16.81 -15.31
N SER A 215 -2.28 -15.60 -14.92
CA SER A 215 -2.53 -15.21 -13.54
C SER A 215 -3.58 -14.09 -13.47
N ASN A 216 -4.39 -14.09 -12.40
CA ASN A 216 -5.40 -13.05 -12.16
C ASN A 216 -4.75 -11.87 -11.43
N ARG A 217 -3.84 -11.21 -12.16
CA ARG A 217 -2.99 -10.13 -11.68
C ARG A 217 -2.90 -9.03 -12.71
N TYR A 218 -2.81 -7.79 -12.25
CA TYR A 218 -2.56 -6.65 -13.13
C TYR A 218 -1.75 -5.57 -12.40
N ALA A 219 -1.13 -4.68 -13.15
CA ALA A 219 -0.40 -3.54 -12.63
C ALA A 219 -0.79 -2.25 -13.35
N LEU A 220 -0.86 -1.15 -12.60
CA LEU A 220 -1.05 0.19 -13.11
C LEU A 220 0.27 0.95 -13.00
N SER A 221 0.73 1.49 -14.13
CA SER A 221 1.81 2.46 -14.19
C SER A 221 1.24 3.75 -14.75
N LEU A 222 0.72 4.60 -13.85
CA LEU A 222 0.09 5.86 -14.23
C LEU A 222 1.12 6.99 -14.26
N GLN A 223 0.90 7.97 -15.12
CA GLN A 223 1.80 9.12 -15.31
C GLN A 223 1.00 10.42 -15.26
N HIS A 224 1.57 11.47 -14.66
CA HIS A 224 0.93 12.79 -14.69
C HIS A 224 0.78 13.31 -16.13
N PHE A 225 -0.28 14.06 -16.42
CA PHE A 225 -0.59 14.57 -17.77
C PHE A 225 0.49 15.51 -18.33
N TYR A 226 1.22 16.20 -17.45
CA TYR A 226 2.32 17.10 -17.83
C TYR A 226 3.64 16.36 -18.10
N THR A 227 3.65 15.02 -17.96
CA THR A 227 4.81 14.21 -18.33
C THR A 227 4.63 13.72 -19.76
N ASN A 228 5.73 13.68 -20.53
CA ASN A 228 5.73 13.08 -21.88
C ASN A 228 5.81 11.54 -21.82
N LYS A 229 5.23 10.92 -20.79
CA LYS A 229 5.28 9.48 -20.55
C LYS A 229 3.88 8.90 -20.62
N ASP A 230 3.76 7.74 -21.26
CA ASP A 230 2.49 7.03 -21.36
C ASP A 230 2.14 6.31 -20.07
N SER A 231 0.84 6.20 -19.81
CA SER A 231 0.28 5.37 -18.74
C SER A 231 -0.08 3.99 -19.29
N TYR A 232 0.05 2.95 -18.46
CA TYR A 232 -0.21 1.57 -18.88
C TYR A 232 -0.95 0.76 -17.83
N LEU A 233 -1.88 -0.08 -18.31
CA LEU A 233 -2.41 -1.24 -17.60
C LEU A 233 -1.69 -2.48 -18.15
N TYR A 234 -0.98 -3.18 -17.28
CA TYR A 234 -0.33 -4.45 -17.59
C TYR A 234 -1.12 -5.59 -16.97
N ILE A 235 -1.42 -6.65 -17.72
CA ILE A 235 -2.16 -7.81 -17.21
C ILE A 235 -1.27 -9.06 -17.27
N ALA A 236 -1.22 -9.80 -16.17
CA ALA A 236 -0.49 -11.05 -16.02
C ALA A 236 0.96 -10.96 -16.53
N ASP A 237 1.31 -11.75 -17.54
CA ASP A 237 2.67 -11.84 -18.10
C ASP A 237 3.14 -10.56 -18.83
N ALA A 238 2.24 -9.59 -19.03
CA ALA A 238 2.63 -8.28 -19.54
C ALA A 238 3.26 -7.39 -18.45
N ILE A 239 3.16 -7.75 -17.16
CA ILE A 239 3.78 -6.99 -16.07
C ILE A 239 5.30 -7.11 -16.20
N PRO A 240 6.02 -6.01 -16.47
CA PRO A 240 7.44 -6.06 -16.76
C PRO A 240 8.25 -6.46 -15.52
N GLU A 241 9.41 -7.09 -15.75
CA GLU A 241 10.31 -7.53 -14.67
C GLU A 241 10.75 -6.36 -13.78
N SER A 242 10.92 -5.17 -14.36
CA SER A 242 11.27 -3.95 -13.64
C SER A 242 10.24 -3.52 -12.60
N ILE A 243 8.97 -3.90 -12.78
CA ILE A 243 7.90 -3.69 -11.78
C ILE A 243 7.85 -4.90 -10.85
N SER A 244 7.73 -6.11 -11.38
CA SER A 244 7.45 -7.31 -10.57
C SER A 244 8.60 -7.67 -9.61
N SER A 245 9.87 -7.54 -10.04
CA SER A 245 11.04 -7.85 -9.20
C SER A 245 11.26 -6.87 -8.04
N GLN A 246 10.77 -5.64 -8.18
CA GLN A 246 10.89 -4.58 -7.16
C GLN A 246 9.60 -4.40 -6.36
N THR A 247 8.60 -5.25 -6.58
CA THR A 247 7.30 -5.12 -5.94
C THR A 247 7.36 -5.69 -4.53
N THR A 248 7.00 -4.85 -3.57
CA THR A 248 6.75 -5.26 -2.20
C THR A 248 5.26 -5.59 -2.04
N TRP A 249 4.96 -6.85 -1.75
CA TRP A 249 3.60 -7.35 -1.59
C TRP A 249 3.10 -7.24 -0.14
N ILE A 250 1.85 -6.80 0.00
CA ILE A 250 1.15 -6.61 1.27
C ILE A 250 -0.26 -7.18 1.14
N ASN A 251 -0.66 -8.05 2.07
CA ASN A 251 -2.01 -8.60 2.10
C ASN A 251 -3.05 -7.50 2.30
N VAL A 252 -4.17 -7.60 1.59
CA VAL A 252 -5.27 -6.64 1.79
C VAL A 252 -5.89 -6.80 3.16
N SER A 253 -6.38 -5.71 3.74
CA SER A 253 -7.03 -5.70 5.05
C SER A 253 -8.51 -6.08 5.00
N GLN A 254 -9.19 -5.83 3.88
CA GLN A 254 -10.59 -6.16 3.68
C GLN A 254 -10.77 -7.07 2.46
N LYS A 255 -11.53 -8.15 2.63
CA LYS A 255 -11.97 -8.98 1.51
C LYS A 255 -12.82 -8.12 0.56
N ASN A 256 -12.62 -8.24 -0.75
CA ASN A 256 -13.34 -7.51 -1.82
C ASN A 256 -12.99 -6.01 -1.96
N ARG A 257 -11.98 -5.49 -1.26
CA ARG A 257 -11.44 -4.14 -1.54
C ARG A 257 -9.92 -4.14 -1.58
N TRP A 258 -9.34 -3.34 -2.49
CA TRP A 258 -7.91 -3.08 -2.55
C TRP A 258 -7.48 -2.12 -1.44
N THR A 259 -7.42 -2.65 -0.23
CA THR A 259 -7.24 -1.89 1.00
C THR A 259 -6.01 -2.35 1.77
N LEU A 260 -5.22 -1.42 2.26
CA LEU A 260 -4.12 -1.71 3.19
C LEU A 260 -4.44 -1.16 4.57
N LYS A 261 -4.14 -1.96 5.60
CA LYS A 261 -4.28 -1.52 6.99
C LYS A 261 -3.22 -0.48 7.33
N CYS A 262 -3.63 0.75 7.56
CA CYS A 262 -2.78 1.79 8.14
C CYS A 262 -2.65 1.53 9.64
N ILE A 263 -1.42 1.44 10.15
CA ILE A 263 -1.10 1.18 11.56
C ILE A 263 -0.44 2.38 12.25
N GLY A 264 -0.09 3.42 11.50
CA GLY A 264 0.71 4.54 11.97
C GLY A 264 0.77 5.67 10.94
N VAL A 265 0.75 6.91 11.41
CA VAL A 265 1.06 8.10 10.61
C VAL A 265 2.00 8.97 11.45
N TYR A 266 3.15 9.31 10.87
CA TYR A 266 4.19 10.09 11.53
C TYR A 266 4.46 11.38 10.76
N LEU A 267 4.68 12.48 11.46
CA LEU A 267 5.15 13.73 10.89
C LEU A 267 6.68 13.77 10.92
N ASN A 268 7.29 13.93 9.75
CA ASN A 268 8.74 13.99 9.52
C ASN A 268 9.51 12.82 10.14
N ASP A 269 8.90 11.63 10.19
CA ASP A 269 9.44 10.42 10.84
C ASP A 269 9.74 10.54 12.35
N THR A 270 9.41 11.68 12.99
CA THR A 270 9.78 11.95 14.38
C THR A 270 8.60 12.04 15.34
N GLU A 271 7.48 12.58 14.88
CA GLU A 271 6.30 12.77 15.72
C GLU A 271 5.21 11.77 15.32
N ASP A 272 4.81 10.90 16.24
CA ASP A 272 3.65 10.04 16.04
C ASP A 272 2.37 10.89 16.14
N ILE A 273 1.73 11.14 15.01
CA ILE A 273 0.50 11.94 14.99
C ILE A 273 -0.74 11.06 15.20
N THR A 274 -0.61 9.73 15.22
CA THR A 274 -1.75 8.82 15.46
C THR A 274 -2.36 8.98 16.83
N SER A 275 -1.56 9.28 17.86
CA SER A 275 -2.07 9.52 19.20
C SER A 275 -2.91 10.80 19.31
N THR A 276 -2.79 11.70 18.32
CA THR A 276 -3.50 12.99 18.29
C THR A 276 -4.75 12.98 17.41
N ILE A 277 -5.03 11.87 16.73
CA ILE A 277 -6.20 11.70 15.87
C ILE A 277 -7.04 10.53 16.38
N SER A 278 -8.36 10.70 16.42
CA SER A 278 -9.25 9.66 16.97
C SER A 278 -9.57 8.57 15.95
N SER A 279 -9.27 8.81 14.67
CA SER A 279 -9.52 7.88 13.58
C SER A 279 -8.44 7.93 12.49
N TYR A 280 -7.81 6.79 12.26
CA TYR A 280 -7.14 6.43 11.01
C TYR A 280 -7.60 5.02 10.66
N GLN A 281 -7.86 4.76 9.38
CA GLN A 281 -8.51 3.53 8.94
C GLN A 281 -7.72 2.91 7.79
N ASP A 282 -8.21 1.80 7.27
CA ASP A 282 -7.66 1.21 6.07
C ASP A 282 -7.66 2.22 4.92
N VAL A 283 -6.67 2.12 4.05
CA VAL A 283 -6.49 2.97 2.88
C VAL A 283 -6.86 2.16 1.64
N LEU A 284 -7.90 2.60 0.92
CA LEU A 284 -8.25 2.10 -0.40
C LEU A 284 -7.32 2.71 -1.46
N PHE A 285 -6.78 1.88 -2.34
CA PHE A 285 -6.03 2.34 -3.52
C PHE A 285 -6.97 2.36 -4.73
N ASP A 286 -7.34 3.56 -5.18
CA ASP A 286 -8.49 3.78 -6.07
C ASP A 286 -8.15 4.65 -7.29
N SER A 287 -7.99 4.03 -8.46
CA SER A 287 -7.82 4.75 -9.74
C SER A 287 -9.08 5.46 -10.22
N GLY A 288 -10.25 5.16 -9.63
CA GLY A 288 -11.50 5.85 -9.89
C GLY A 288 -11.64 7.18 -9.14
N THR A 289 -10.67 7.50 -8.27
CA THR A 289 -10.66 8.70 -7.44
C THR A 289 -9.43 9.58 -7.75
N THR A 290 -9.64 10.88 -7.93
CA THR A 290 -8.55 11.82 -8.23
C THR A 290 -7.73 12.22 -7.00
N LEU A 291 -8.39 12.68 -5.93
CA LEU A 291 -7.73 13.21 -4.73
C LEU A 291 -7.41 12.13 -3.71
N THR A 292 -6.55 12.46 -2.76
CA THR A 292 -6.40 11.66 -1.54
C THR A 292 -7.49 12.07 -0.55
N TYR A 293 -8.27 11.13 -0.04
CA TYR A 293 -9.28 11.34 0.98
C TYR A 293 -8.83 10.76 2.31
N LEU A 294 -8.72 11.59 3.34
CA LEU A 294 -8.32 11.19 4.68
C LEU A 294 -9.49 11.29 5.65
N THR A 295 -9.33 10.71 6.84
CA THR A 295 -10.25 11.00 7.94
C THR A 295 -10.19 12.49 8.27
N LYS A 296 -11.29 13.07 8.73
CA LYS A 296 -11.35 14.50 9.03
C LYS A 296 -10.36 14.95 10.09
N ASP A 297 -10.11 14.13 11.11
CA ASP A 297 -9.09 14.44 12.12
C ASP A 297 -7.70 14.54 11.49
N LEU A 298 -7.33 13.58 10.64
CA LEU A 298 -6.03 13.57 9.97
C LEU A 298 -5.92 14.71 8.95
N TYR A 299 -6.98 14.98 8.19
CA TYR A 299 -7.03 16.13 7.29
C TYR A 299 -6.83 17.45 8.05
N ASN A 300 -7.59 17.68 9.11
CA ASN A 300 -7.50 18.90 9.92
C ASN A 300 -6.10 19.05 10.53
N ARG A 301 -5.51 17.94 11.00
CA ARG A 301 -4.14 17.92 11.51
C ARG A 301 -3.14 18.35 10.42
N ILE A 302 -3.23 17.77 9.23
CA ILE A 302 -2.36 18.11 8.10
C ILE A 302 -2.54 19.57 7.67
N VAL A 303 -3.78 20.06 7.55
CA VAL A 303 -4.06 21.45 7.19
C VAL A 303 -3.43 22.40 8.20
N LYS A 304 -3.57 22.10 9.50
CA LYS A 304 -2.97 22.89 10.58
C LYS A 304 -1.44 22.92 10.49
N ASP A 305 -0.80 21.79 10.20
CA ASP A 305 0.66 21.72 10.02
C ASP A 305 1.11 22.56 8.81
N LEU A 306 0.25 22.75 7.81
CA LEU A 306 0.51 23.51 6.59
C LEU A 306 0.16 25.00 6.67
N GLU A 307 -0.58 25.47 7.68
CA GLU A 307 -1.08 26.85 7.80
C GLU A 307 0.02 27.93 7.74
N ASN A 308 1.23 27.60 8.20
CA ASN A 308 2.37 28.54 8.17
C ASN A 308 3.09 28.59 6.82
N ILE A 309 2.78 27.67 5.90
CA ILE A 309 3.46 27.50 4.61
C ILE A 309 2.51 27.82 3.45
N CYS A 310 1.25 27.43 3.59
CA CYS A 310 0.23 27.49 2.56
C CYS A 310 -0.80 28.59 2.87
N THR A 311 -1.41 29.11 1.81
CA THR A 311 -2.54 30.04 1.90
C THR A 311 -3.85 29.28 1.82
N ILE A 312 -4.67 29.37 2.86
CA ILE A 312 -6.05 28.87 2.86
C ILE A 312 -6.92 29.92 2.20
N ILE A 313 -7.51 29.58 1.04
CA ILE A 313 -8.37 30.48 0.27
C ILE A 313 -9.82 30.33 0.75
N ASP A 314 -10.27 29.08 0.91
CA ASP A 314 -11.55 28.68 1.51
C ASP A 314 -11.48 27.22 1.99
N ASP A 315 -12.60 26.72 2.53
CA ASP A 315 -12.75 25.35 3.07
C ASP A 315 -12.40 24.23 2.07
N THR A 316 -12.34 24.53 0.77
CA THR A 316 -12.11 23.58 -0.32
C THR A 316 -10.83 23.86 -1.12
N ARG A 317 -10.17 24.99 -0.88
CA ARG A 317 -9.02 25.45 -1.67
C ARG A 317 -7.90 25.94 -0.77
N ILE A 318 -6.81 25.17 -0.79
CA ILE A 318 -5.55 25.50 -0.12
C ILE A 318 -4.47 25.56 -1.20
N ALA A 319 -3.75 26.68 -1.25
CA ALA A 319 -2.66 26.92 -2.20
C ALA A 319 -1.32 26.93 -1.46
N CYS A 320 -0.38 26.09 -1.88
CA CYS A 320 0.94 25.93 -1.28
C CYS A 320 2.02 26.27 -2.30
N PRO A 321 3.19 26.79 -1.89
CA PRO A 321 4.35 26.87 -2.77
C PRO A 321 4.75 25.47 -3.25
N CYS A 322 4.82 25.22 -4.56
CA CYS A 322 5.03 23.86 -5.09
C CYS A 322 6.34 23.19 -4.63
N PHE A 323 7.38 23.99 -4.40
CA PHE A 323 8.75 23.52 -4.17
C PHE A 323 9.35 24.00 -2.84
N SER A 324 8.53 24.33 -1.85
CA SER A 324 9.05 24.77 -0.55
C SER A 324 9.74 23.62 0.19
N PRO A 325 10.98 23.80 0.68
CA PRO A 325 11.68 22.80 1.48
C PRO A 325 11.09 22.63 2.89
N GLN A 326 10.19 23.54 3.30
CA GLN A 326 9.53 23.47 4.61
C GLN A 326 8.32 22.52 4.60
N LEU A 327 7.89 22.06 3.42
CA LEU A 327 6.75 21.16 3.28
C LEU A 327 7.05 19.82 3.97
N PRO A 328 6.20 19.40 4.92
CA PRO A 328 6.46 18.21 5.73
C PRO A 328 6.30 16.91 4.94
N THR A 329 6.88 15.84 5.48
CA THR A 329 6.57 14.47 5.06
C THR A 329 5.66 13.82 6.07
N TYR A 330 4.56 13.23 5.61
CA TYR A 330 3.71 12.37 6.43
C TYR A 330 4.03 10.92 6.09
N THR A 331 4.48 10.14 7.05
CA THR A 331 4.86 8.75 6.80
C THR A 331 3.74 7.83 7.23
N PHE A 332 3.10 7.17 6.27
CA PHE A 332 2.09 6.15 6.51
C PHE A 332 2.76 4.80 6.69
N TYR A 333 2.47 4.14 7.81
CA TYR A 333 2.91 2.78 8.08
C TYR A 333 1.78 1.82 7.73
N PHE A 334 2.05 0.94 6.79
CA PHE A 334 1.25 -0.23 6.47
C PHE A 334 1.92 -1.48 7.05
N GLN A 335 1.21 -2.61 7.10
CA GLN A 335 1.79 -3.87 7.57
C GLN A 335 3.00 -4.27 6.71
N GLY A 336 4.21 -4.01 7.22
CA GLY A 336 5.47 -4.35 6.56
C GLY A 336 6.03 -3.30 5.59
N VAL A 337 5.40 -2.12 5.45
CA VAL A 337 5.90 -1.05 4.56
C VAL A 337 5.72 0.33 5.17
N LYS A 338 6.71 1.20 4.99
CA LYS A 338 6.57 2.65 5.19
C LYS A 338 6.38 3.33 3.84
N PHE A 339 5.42 4.24 3.80
CA PHE A 339 5.11 5.04 2.62
C PHE A 339 5.25 6.52 2.96
N ASN A 340 6.26 7.17 2.35
CA ASN A 340 6.56 8.58 2.59
C ASN A 340 5.64 9.46 1.74
N PHE A 341 4.55 9.95 2.32
CA PHE A 341 3.61 10.87 1.69
C PHE A 341 4.15 12.31 1.76
N THR A 342 5.00 12.63 0.78
CA THR A 342 5.62 13.95 0.55
C THR A 342 4.74 14.88 -0.29
N SER A 343 5.18 16.12 -0.49
CA SER A 343 4.51 17.12 -1.33
C SER A 343 4.23 16.69 -2.77
N LYS A 344 4.99 15.73 -3.30
CA LYS A 344 4.73 15.12 -4.63
C LYS A 344 3.38 14.42 -4.70
N HIS A 345 2.86 13.98 -3.55
CA HIS A 345 1.59 13.28 -3.45
C HIS A 345 0.48 14.25 -3.07
N TYR A 346 0.68 15.10 -2.06
CA TYR A 346 -0.41 15.96 -1.59
C TYR A 346 -0.53 17.31 -2.29
N LEU A 347 0.34 17.66 -3.25
CA LEU A 347 0.22 18.88 -4.04
C LEU A 347 -0.05 18.57 -5.52
N ILE A 348 -0.99 19.31 -6.09
CA ILE A 348 -1.35 19.26 -7.51
C ILE A 348 -0.92 20.56 -8.16
N ASN A 349 -0.01 20.46 -9.12
CA ASN A 349 0.40 21.61 -9.93
C ASN A 349 -0.70 21.93 -10.95
N GLN A 350 -1.34 23.09 -10.80
CA GLN A 350 -2.29 23.61 -11.77
C GLN A 350 -1.51 24.46 -12.77
N GLU A 351 -1.60 24.15 -14.07
CA GLU A 351 -0.81 24.73 -15.20
C GLU A 351 -0.66 26.26 -15.25
N TYR A 352 -1.40 27.01 -14.44
CA TYR A 352 -1.51 28.46 -14.50
C TYR A 352 -0.42 29.21 -13.72
N ASN A 353 0.30 28.57 -12.80
CA ASN A 353 1.36 29.23 -12.04
C ASN A 353 2.41 28.23 -11.49
N PHE A 354 3.62 28.22 -12.05
CA PHE A 354 4.70 27.32 -11.63
C PHE A 354 5.15 27.49 -10.16
N ALA A 355 4.70 28.55 -9.49
CA ALA A 355 5.06 28.81 -8.09
C ALA A 355 4.09 28.16 -7.07
N PHE A 356 2.81 27.97 -7.41
CA PHE A 356 1.79 27.56 -6.44
C PHE A 356 0.99 26.35 -6.91
N CYS A 357 0.86 25.38 -6.00
CA CYS A 357 0.16 24.13 -6.19
C CYS A 357 -1.07 24.08 -5.29
N GLN A 358 -2.12 23.42 -5.73
CA GLN A 358 -3.31 23.16 -4.92
C GLN A 358 -3.10 21.94 -4.02
N LEU A 359 -3.63 21.98 -2.80
CA LEU A 359 -3.68 20.78 -1.95
C LEU A 359 -4.56 19.70 -2.60
N GLY A 360 -3.98 18.55 -2.86
CA GLY A 360 -4.59 17.35 -3.43
C GLY A 360 -5.18 16.38 -2.39
N ILE A 361 -5.43 16.87 -1.18
CA ILE A 361 -6.05 16.14 -0.08
C ILE A 361 -7.41 16.73 0.21
N TYR A 362 -8.38 15.88 0.52
CA TYR A 362 -9.64 16.27 1.12
C TYR A 362 -10.03 15.31 2.25
N TYR A 363 -11.07 15.62 3.02
CA TYR A 363 -11.56 14.72 4.05
C TYR A 363 -12.80 13.93 3.60
N ILE A 364 -13.02 12.78 4.23
CA ILE A 364 -14.22 11.95 4.06
C ILE A 364 -14.72 11.45 5.42
N ASP A 365 -15.95 11.81 5.78
CA ASP A 365 -16.55 11.44 7.09
C ASP A 365 -17.39 10.15 6.99
N SER A 366 -17.96 9.85 5.82
CA SER A 366 -19.04 8.88 5.70
C SER A 366 -18.60 7.42 5.55
N PHE A 367 -17.40 7.17 5.03
CA PHE A 367 -17.01 5.83 4.54
C PHE A 367 -16.13 5.02 5.49
N LYS A 368 -15.75 5.57 6.64
CA LYS A 368 -14.83 4.91 7.59
C LYS A 368 -13.62 4.28 6.85
N GLN A 369 -13.07 4.98 5.87
CA GLN A 369 -11.99 4.50 5.03
C GLN A 369 -11.30 5.70 4.40
N MET A 370 -9.98 5.66 4.36
CA MET A 370 -9.18 6.63 3.61
C MET A 370 -9.04 6.14 2.16
N ILE A 371 -8.80 7.05 1.23
CA ILE A 371 -8.64 6.73 -0.20
C ILE A 371 -7.35 7.38 -0.68
N PHE A 372 -6.44 6.59 -1.20
CA PHE A 372 -5.33 7.04 -2.03
C PHE A 372 -5.77 6.96 -3.48
N GLY A 373 -6.10 8.13 -4.04
CA GLY A 373 -6.46 8.30 -5.44
C GLY A 373 -5.23 8.54 -6.34
N ASP A 374 -5.48 9.11 -7.52
CA ASP A 374 -4.46 9.42 -8.52
C ASP A 374 -3.31 10.25 -7.97
N THR A 375 -3.55 11.15 -7.01
CA THR A 375 -2.47 11.91 -6.36
C THR A 375 -1.36 11.05 -5.77
N VAL A 376 -1.68 9.80 -5.39
CA VAL A 376 -0.71 8.79 -4.97
C VAL A 376 -0.37 7.83 -6.11
N LEU A 377 -1.37 7.27 -6.80
CA LEU A 377 -1.18 6.17 -7.77
C LEU A 377 -0.30 6.53 -8.98
N VAL A 378 -0.15 7.81 -9.31
CA VAL A 378 0.75 8.28 -10.39
C VAL A 378 2.23 8.36 -10.01
N THR A 379 2.54 8.20 -8.73
CA THR A 379 3.92 8.34 -8.21
C THR A 379 4.67 7.02 -8.16
N ILE A 380 3.95 5.90 -8.22
CA ILE A 380 4.46 4.56 -7.99
C ILE A 380 3.66 3.54 -8.82
N PRO A 381 4.33 2.64 -9.57
CA PRO A 381 3.63 1.49 -10.13
C PRO A 381 3.03 0.62 -9.03
N ILE A 382 1.74 0.31 -9.16
CA ILE A 382 0.99 -0.49 -8.20
C ILE A 382 0.48 -1.77 -8.88
N SER A 383 0.73 -2.91 -8.25
CA SER A 383 0.27 -4.22 -8.70
C SER A 383 -0.86 -4.72 -7.81
N PHE A 384 -1.79 -5.45 -8.40
CA PHE A 384 -2.95 -6.02 -7.75
C PHE A 384 -3.01 -7.50 -8.10
N ASP A 385 -2.98 -8.35 -7.08
CA ASP A 385 -2.99 -9.79 -7.24
C ASP A 385 -4.22 -10.36 -6.54
N LYS A 386 -5.22 -10.73 -7.36
CA LYS A 386 -6.49 -11.22 -6.85
C LYS A 386 -6.41 -12.66 -6.35
N GLN A 387 -5.46 -13.45 -6.87
CA GLN A 387 -5.27 -14.85 -6.45
C GLN A 387 -4.76 -14.94 -5.02
N GLU A 388 -3.74 -14.14 -4.69
CA GLU A 388 -3.14 -14.09 -3.36
C GLU A 388 -3.76 -12.98 -2.48
N ASN A 389 -4.68 -12.20 -3.03
CA ASN A 389 -5.39 -11.14 -2.34
C ASN A 389 -4.46 -10.10 -1.69
N GLN A 390 -3.57 -9.53 -2.51
CA GLN A 390 -2.48 -8.65 -2.08
C GLN A 390 -2.27 -7.48 -3.05
N ILE A 391 -1.77 -6.36 -2.50
CA ILE A 391 -1.34 -5.18 -3.26
C ILE A 391 0.18 -5.15 -3.26
N GLY A 392 0.74 -4.88 -4.41
CA GLY A 392 2.17 -4.74 -4.64
C GLY A 392 2.53 -3.27 -4.87
N LEU A 393 3.48 -2.74 -4.11
CA LEU A 393 4.00 -1.38 -4.29
C LEU A 393 5.44 -1.47 -4.80
N ALA A 394 5.69 -0.97 -6.02
CA ALA A 394 7.00 -1.07 -6.65
C ALA A 394 8.03 -0.13 -5.99
N SER A 395 9.26 -0.64 -5.80
CA SER A 395 10.41 0.13 -5.31
C SER A 395 10.24 0.69 -3.89
N LEU A 396 9.32 0.16 -3.08
CA LEU A 396 9.25 0.44 -1.64
C LEU A 396 9.97 -0.68 -0.87
N PRO A 397 10.93 -0.36 0.00
CA PRO A 397 11.57 -1.37 0.82
C PRO A 397 10.56 -1.96 1.82
N GLN A 398 10.51 -3.29 1.91
CA GLN A 398 9.91 -3.96 3.07
C GLN A 398 10.58 -3.41 4.33
N ILE A 399 9.78 -2.99 5.30
CA ILE A 399 10.27 -2.90 6.66
C ILE A 399 10.53 -4.36 7.05
N GLU A 400 11.79 -4.79 6.94
CA GLU A 400 12.20 -6.01 7.62
C GLU A 400 11.71 -5.84 9.04
N ASN A 401 10.84 -6.75 9.50
CA ASN A 401 10.61 -6.88 10.92
C ASN A 401 12.01 -6.83 11.51
N ILE A 402 12.32 -5.78 12.29
CA ILE A 402 13.42 -5.86 13.22
C ILE A 402 13.05 -7.14 13.94
N LYS A 403 13.74 -8.25 13.61
CA LYS A 403 13.73 -9.43 14.45
C LYS A 403 14.07 -8.80 15.76
N SER A 404 13.08 -8.68 16.65
CA SER A 404 13.39 -8.20 17.97
C SER A 404 14.52 -9.14 18.34
N ASN A 405 15.65 -8.59 18.75
CA ASN A 405 16.61 -9.36 19.52
C ASN A 405 15.96 -9.67 20.89
N GLY A 406 14.67 -10.02 20.91
CA GLY A 406 14.02 -10.80 21.91
C GLY A 406 14.72 -12.13 21.86
N TYR A 407 15.82 -12.20 22.62
CA TYR A 407 16.20 -13.41 23.30
C TYR A 407 14.90 -14.14 23.67
N SER A 408 14.71 -15.31 23.05
CA SER A 408 13.54 -16.15 23.29
C SER A 408 13.32 -16.19 24.81
N ILE A 409 12.09 -16.04 25.30
CA ILE A 409 11.78 -15.99 26.75
C ILE A 409 12.49 -17.14 27.50
N THR A 410 12.71 -18.26 26.80
CA THR A 410 13.55 -19.39 27.21
C THR A 410 14.99 -19.01 27.61
N ILE A 411 15.70 -18.16 26.88
CA ILE A 411 17.05 -17.69 27.18
C ILE A 411 17.06 -16.80 28.44
N ILE A 412 16.07 -15.92 28.59
CA ILE A 412 15.92 -15.09 29.81
C ILE A 412 15.61 -15.99 31.02
N CYS A 413 14.75 -16.99 30.85
CA CYS A 413 14.46 -18.00 31.88
C CYS A 413 15.67 -18.88 32.22
N LEU A 414 16.50 -19.24 31.24
CA LEU A 414 17.73 -20.01 31.47
C LEU A 414 18.78 -19.19 32.21
N ALA A 415 18.94 -17.91 31.85
CA ALA A 415 19.85 -17.00 32.54
C ALA A 415 19.41 -16.78 33.99
N SER A 416 18.11 -16.56 34.25
CA SER A 416 17.60 -16.40 35.62
C SER A 416 17.70 -17.68 36.44
N LEU A 417 17.46 -18.86 35.86
CA LEU A 417 17.67 -20.15 36.53
C LEU A 417 19.15 -20.37 36.90
N SER A 418 20.07 -20.01 36.01
CA SER A 418 21.52 -20.11 36.28
C SER A 418 21.97 -19.20 37.42
N ALA A 419 21.42 -17.99 37.50
CA ALA A 419 21.70 -17.05 38.59
C ALA A 419 21.18 -17.56 39.94
N ILE A 420 20.00 -18.17 39.97
CA ILE A 420 19.42 -18.80 41.18
C ILE A 420 20.29 -19.97 41.64
N VAL A 421 20.76 -20.83 40.72
CA VAL A 421 21.67 -21.93 41.06
C VAL A 421 22.99 -21.41 41.62
N LEU A 422 23.56 -20.35 41.02
CA LEU A 422 24.79 -19.74 41.51
C LEU A 422 24.62 -19.17 42.94
N LEU A 423 23.50 -18.49 43.19
CA LEU A 423 23.15 -17.97 44.52
C LEU A 423 22.98 -19.10 45.54
N ALA A 424 22.30 -20.19 45.16
CA ALA A 424 22.15 -21.36 46.01
C ALA A 424 23.49 -22.01 46.36
N LEU A 425 24.40 -22.11 45.38
CA LEU A 425 25.77 -22.60 45.60
C LEU A 425 26.57 -21.69 46.51
N ILE A 426 26.48 -20.37 46.35
CA ILE A 426 27.14 -19.40 47.24
C ILE A 426 26.60 -19.54 48.66
N VAL A 427 25.28 -19.60 48.84
CA VAL A 427 24.66 -19.80 50.17
C VAL A 427 25.08 -21.14 50.77
N PHE A 428 25.16 -22.20 49.98
CA PHE A 428 25.64 -23.50 50.44
C PHE A 428 27.10 -23.43 50.90
N GLN A 429 27.99 -22.81 50.11
CA GLN A 429 29.39 -22.60 50.47
C GLN A 429 29.54 -21.78 51.76
N LEU A 430 28.71 -20.75 51.95
CA LEU A 430 28.69 -19.96 53.19
C LEU A 430 28.22 -20.79 54.39
N LYS A 431 27.20 -21.64 54.22
CA LYS A 431 26.74 -22.57 55.27
C LYS A 431 27.81 -23.60 55.63
N VAL A 432 28.51 -24.17 54.65
CA VAL A 432 29.63 -25.09 54.88
C VAL A 432 30.76 -24.41 55.62
N LYS A 433 31.19 -23.21 55.20
CA LYS A 433 32.21 -22.43 55.93
C LYS A 433 31.79 -22.11 57.37
N LYS A 434 30.53 -21.81 57.61
CA LYS A 434 30.00 -21.58 58.97
C LYS A 434 30.01 -22.86 59.80
N ALA A 435 29.64 -23.99 59.22
CA ALA A 435 29.69 -25.28 59.89
C ALA A 435 31.13 -25.71 60.24
N MET A 436 32.09 -25.49 59.33
CA MET A 436 33.51 -25.75 59.59
C MET A 436 34.06 -24.86 60.72
N LYS A 437 33.76 -23.56 60.73
CA LYS A 437 34.13 -22.68 61.85
C LYS A 437 33.56 -23.12 63.20
N ASN A 438 32.33 -23.63 63.20
CA ASN A 438 31.71 -24.15 64.42
C ASN A 438 32.30 -25.51 64.84
N ALA A 439 32.81 -26.31 63.89
CA ALA A 439 33.51 -27.56 64.19
C ALA A 439 34.93 -27.30 64.75
N ASP A 440 35.65 -26.31 64.21
CA ASP A 440 36.97 -25.90 64.72
C ASP A 440 36.90 -25.35 66.16
N GLN A 441 35.77 -24.75 66.56
CA GLN A 441 35.53 -24.32 67.94
C GLN A 441 35.25 -25.46 68.94
N ILE A 442 35.03 -26.70 68.46
CA ILE A 442 34.80 -27.88 69.31
C ILE A 442 36.13 -28.65 69.55
N THR A 443 37.18 -28.32 68.79
CA THR A 443 38.52 -28.90 68.92
C THR A 443 39.54 -27.89 69.43
N ASP A 444 39.42 -27.49 70.71
CA ASP A 444 40.58 -27.07 71.50
C ASP A 444 40.24 -27.16 73.00
N PRO A 445 40.83 -28.14 73.71
CA PRO A 445 41.49 -27.76 74.95
C PRO A 445 42.90 -28.34 75.02
N LEU A 446 43.81 -27.53 75.57
CA LEU A 446 45.20 -27.81 75.93
C LEU A 446 46.24 -27.48 74.86
N LEU A 447 46.75 -26.24 74.88
CA LEU A 447 48.05 -26.00 75.51
C LEU A 447 48.34 -24.50 75.68
N SER A 448 48.65 -24.18 76.93
CA SER A 448 48.99 -22.89 77.50
C SER A 448 50.45 -22.49 77.22
N ASN A 449 50.65 -21.17 77.22
CA ASN A 449 51.84 -20.44 77.70
C ASN A 449 53.18 -20.63 76.97
N THR A 450 53.70 -19.58 76.33
CA THR A 450 54.62 -18.62 76.98
C THR A 450 55.18 -17.63 75.97
N SER A 451 55.51 -16.46 76.51
CA SER A 451 55.93 -15.23 75.88
C SER A 451 57.43 -15.16 75.54
N SER A 452 57.68 -14.35 74.50
CA SER A 452 58.77 -13.36 74.36
C SER A 452 60.24 -13.80 74.22
N ALA A 453 60.77 -13.35 73.07
CA ALA A 453 62.00 -12.57 72.88
C ALA A 453 63.23 -13.26 72.24
N ASN A 454 63.67 -12.61 71.15
CA ASN A 454 65.03 -12.50 70.60
C ASN A 454 65.73 -13.76 70.08
N ASN A 455 66.08 -13.80 68.78
CA ASN A 455 67.35 -13.22 68.34
C ASN A 455 67.50 -13.22 66.80
N SER A 456 68.28 -12.23 66.35
CA SER A 456 68.86 -12.01 65.02
C SER A 456 69.66 -13.19 64.43
N ASN A 457 69.60 -13.41 63.11
CA ASN A 457 70.67 -13.08 62.13
C ASN A 457 70.52 -13.83 60.78
N LYS A 458 70.62 -13.04 59.70
CA LYS A 458 71.43 -13.24 58.48
C LYS A 458 71.54 -14.66 57.86
N ASN A 459 71.16 -14.81 56.58
CA ASN A 459 72.02 -14.52 55.41
C ASN A 459 71.44 -15.09 54.09
N ASN A 460 71.56 -14.28 53.02
CA ASN A 460 71.98 -14.61 51.64
C ASN A 460 71.18 -15.68 50.84
N GLN A 461 70.87 -15.54 49.55
CA GLN A 461 71.48 -14.75 48.47
C GLN A 461 70.65 -14.88 47.16
N ASN A 462 70.77 -13.85 46.32
CA ASN A 462 70.71 -13.80 44.83
C ASN A 462 69.37 -14.10 44.11
N LYS A 463 68.64 -13.12 43.50
CA LYS A 463 68.89 -12.29 42.27
C LYS A 463 69.17 -13.10 40.99
N PRO A 464 68.98 -12.55 39.76
CA PRO A 464 68.14 -11.43 39.28
C PRO A 464 67.45 -11.72 37.91
N GLY A 465 66.70 -10.75 37.34
CA GLY A 465 66.40 -10.75 35.90
C GLY A 465 65.25 -9.86 35.40
N LEU A 466 65.41 -8.54 35.50
CA LEU A 466 64.79 -7.54 34.58
C LEU A 466 65.48 -7.62 33.19
N PRO A 467 65.11 -6.84 32.13
CA PRO A 467 64.11 -5.77 31.98
C PRO A 467 63.24 -6.01 30.70
N THR A 468 62.30 -5.17 30.24
CA THR A 468 62.47 -3.81 29.70
C THR A 468 61.12 -3.20 29.27
N ASN A 469 60.99 -1.91 29.59
CA ASN A 469 60.50 -0.79 28.76
C ASN A 469 59.02 -0.74 28.34
N ARG A 470 58.30 0.25 28.90
CA ARG A 470 58.01 1.61 28.34
C ARG A 470 56.87 1.53 27.34
N SER A 471 55.88 2.41 27.30
CA SER A 471 55.65 3.74 27.89
C SER A 471 54.16 4.02 27.56
N ASP A 472 53.35 4.35 28.55
CA ASP A 472 52.83 5.71 28.80
C ASP A 472 51.96 6.26 27.64
N VAL A 473 50.63 6.40 27.86
CA VAL A 473 49.94 7.65 28.31
C VAL A 473 49.68 8.53 27.07
N ASP A 474 48.51 9.09 26.75
CA ASP A 474 47.24 9.36 27.42
C ASP A 474 46.30 10.06 26.41
N LYS A 475 45.08 10.36 26.86
CA LYS A 475 44.17 11.46 26.45
C LYS A 475 43.47 11.32 25.09
N SER A 476 42.15 11.35 24.93
CA SER A 476 41.02 11.99 25.64
C SER A 476 41.19 13.49 25.92
N VAL A 477 40.61 14.35 25.09
CA VAL A 477 39.85 15.57 25.48
C VAL A 477 38.89 15.95 24.34
N TYR A 478 37.68 16.31 24.78
CA TYR A 478 36.60 17.06 24.15
C TYR A 478 37.00 18.19 23.19
N GLU A 479 36.35 18.25 22.03
CA GLU A 479 35.52 19.37 21.55
C GLU A 479 34.60 18.90 20.41
#